data_AF-A0A932HU95-F1
#
_entry.id   AF-A0A932HU95-F1
#
_cell.length_a   1.000
_cell.length_b   1.000
_cell.length_c   1.000
_cell.angle_alpha   90.00
_cell.angle_beta   90.00
_cell.angle_gamma   90.00
#
_symmetry.space_group_name_H-M   'P 1'
#
loop_
_entity.id
_entity.type
_entity.pdbx_description
1 polymer ?
#
loop_
_entity_poly.entity_id
_entity_poly.type
_entity_poly.pdbx_seq_one_letter_code
_entity_poly.pdbx_strand_id
1 'polypeptide(L)' 'MSAVPSFTSSTDLIEWLMQEEREAVKSYHAKATRIKDPRLQSLLTRLAEMRARSIAELESEVSEIRSQAEITTQINAMFW' A
#
# COMPACT_ATOMS: atom_id res chain seq x y z
N MET A 1 7.16 20.55 -0.07
CA MET A 1 7.68 19.33 0.60
C MET A 1 6.57 18.88 1.53
N SER A 2 5.93 17.75 1.25
CA SER A 2 4.91 17.20 2.14
C SER A 2 5.62 16.67 3.39
N ALA A 3 5.14 17.04 4.58
CA ALA A 3 5.70 16.58 5.84
C ALA A 3 5.53 15.06 5.95
N VAL A 4 6.60 14.33 6.31
CA VAL A 4 6.51 12.91 6.61
C VAL A 4 5.76 12.76 7.94
N PRO A 5 4.66 11.99 8.00
CA PRO A 5 3.97 11.75 9.26
C PRO A 5 4.88 11.02 10.26
N SER A 6 4.72 11.30 11.55
CA SER A 6 5.31 10.45 12.59
C SER A 6 4.47 9.18 12.75
N PHE A 7 5.06 8.01 12.55
CA PHE A 7 4.37 6.73 12.68
C PHE A 7 4.61 6.10 14.05
N THR A 8 3.56 5.56 14.65
CA THR A 8 3.58 4.92 15.98
C THR A 8 3.81 3.41 15.92
N SER A 9 3.57 2.77 14.76
CA SER A 9 3.83 1.35 14.53
C SER A 9 4.15 1.06 13.06
N SER A 10 4.75 -0.10 12.79
CA SER A 10 4.99 -0.58 11.43
C SER A 10 3.68 -0.74 10.65
N THR A 11 2.59 -1.14 11.31
CA THR A 11 1.27 -1.25 10.71
C THR A 11 0.75 0.13 10.26
N ASP A 12 0.91 1.17 11.08
CA ASP A 12 0.48 2.53 10.73
C ASP A 12 1.26 3.07 9.52
N LEU A 13 2.56 2.79 9.45
CA LEU A 13 3.39 3.13 8.30
C LEU A 13 2.92 2.41 7.04
N ILE A 14 2.67 1.10 7.12
CA ILE A 14 2.24 0.32 5.95
C ILE A 14 0.85 0.75 5.49
N GLU A 15 -0.09 1.00 6.41
CA GLU A 15 -1.42 1.51 6.07
C GLU A 15 -1.35 2.87 5.38
N TRP A 16 -0.46 3.76 5.84
CA TRP A 16 -0.22 5.04 5.17
C TRP A 16 0.37 4.85 3.76
N LEU A 17 1.37 3.97 3.60
CA LEU A 17 1.95 3.65 2.29
C LEU A 17 0.89 3.09 1.33
N MET A 18 0.05 2.17 1.81
CA MET A 18 -1.07 1.62 1.02
C MET A 18 -2.04 2.73 0.58
N GLN A 19 -2.29 3.71 1.43
CA GLN A 19 -3.15 4.85 1.08
C GLN A 19 -2.49 5.73 0.01
N GLU A 20 -1.21 6.05 0.12
CA GLU A 20 -0.47 6.79 -0.93
C GLU A 20 -0.52 6.06 -2.27
N GLU A 21 -0.29 4.75 -2.26
CA GLU A 21 -0.37 3.90 -3.45
C GLU A 21 -1.77 3.92 -4.07
N ARG A 22 -2.83 3.81 -3.26
CA ARG A 22 -4.24 3.90 -3.72
C ARG A 22 -4.55 5.26 -4.36
N GLU A 23 -4.05 6.34 -3.78
CA GLU A 23 -4.21 7.69 -4.33
C GLU A 23 -3.46 7.86 -5.65
N ALA A 24 -2.25 7.31 -5.75
CA ALA A 24 -1.46 7.30 -6.98
C ALA A 24 -2.17 6.53 -8.10
N VAL A 25 -2.70 5.33 -7.82
CA VAL A 25 -3.50 4.53 -8.77
C VAL A 25 -4.68 5.33 -9.30
N LYS A 26 -5.48 5.91 -8.40
CA LYS A 26 -6.64 6.74 -8.77
C LYS A 26 -6.21 7.94 -9.62
N SER A 27 -5.14 8.64 -9.23
CA SER A 27 -4.64 9.79 -9.96
C SER A 27 -4.16 9.42 -11.36
N TYR A 28 -3.42 8.34 -11.53
CA TYR A 28 -2.88 7.95 -12.83
C TYR A 28 -3.96 7.45 -13.77
N HIS A 29 -4.92 6.66 -13.29
CA HIS A 29 -6.08 6.29 -14.11
C HIS A 29 -6.90 7.51 -14.53
N ALA A 30 -7.19 8.45 -13.61
CA ALA A 30 -7.92 9.67 -13.94
C ALA A 30 -7.16 10.58 -14.93
N LYS A 31 -5.83 10.58 -14.90
CA LYS A 31 -5.01 11.30 -15.88
C LYS A 31 -4.99 10.57 -17.23
N ALA A 32 -4.90 9.24 -17.23
CA ALA A 32 -4.87 8.43 -18.45
C ALA A 32 -6.15 8.60 -19.29
N THR A 33 -7.32 8.76 -18.67
CA THR A 33 -8.60 9.00 -19.40
C THR A 33 -8.68 10.37 -20.07
N ARG A 34 -7.83 11.33 -19.68
CA ARG A 34 -7.82 12.70 -20.22
C ARG A 34 -6.77 12.92 -21.30
N ILE A 35 -5.84 11.97 -21.47
CA ILE A 35 -4.75 12.08 -22.44
C ILE A 35 -5.17 11.45 -23.77
N LYS A 36 -4.96 12.17 -24.86
CA LYS A 36 -5.26 11.71 -26.23
C LYS A 36 -4.16 10.85 -26.84
N ASP A 37 -2.91 11.04 -26.40
CA ASP A 37 -1.77 10.26 -26.88
C ASP A 37 -1.84 8.83 -26.30
N PRO A 38 -2.01 7.80 -27.15
CA PRO A 38 -2.13 6.41 -26.69
C PRO A 38 -0.89 5.90 -25.95
N ARG A 39 0.30 6.40 -26.30
CA ARG A 39 1.55 5.99 -25.66
C ARG A 39 1.63 6.55 -24.24
N LEU A 40 1.26 7.82 -24.05
CA LEU A 40 1.21 8.44 -22.73
C LEU A 40 0.11 7.83 -21.86
N GLN A 41 -1.05 7.48 -22.46
CA GLN A 41 -2.11 6.75 -21.77
C GLN A 41 -1.61 5.38 -21.28
N SER A 42 -0.95 4.60 -22.14
CA SER A 42 -0.37 3.30 -21.80
C SER A 42 0.65 3.41 -20.66
N LEU A 43 1.52 4.42 -20.68
CA LEU A 43 2.50 4.66 -19.62
C LEU A 43 1.84 4.92 -18.27
N LEU A 44 0.81 5.77 -18.23
CA LEU A 44 0.09 6.05 -16.98
C LEU A 44 -0.67 4.84 -16.46
N THR A 45 -1.31 4.07 -17.35
CA THR A 45 -1.98 2.81 -16.97
C THR A 45 -0.98 1.82 -16.40
N ARG A 46 0.19 1.65 -17.03
CA ARG A 46 1.24 0.77 -16.52
C ARG A 46 1.78 1.22 -15.16
N LEU A 47 1.92 2.54 -14.94
CA LEU A 47 2.28 3.08 -13.64
C LEU A 47 1.20 2.78 -12.58
N ALA A 48 -0.08 2.93 -12.92
CA ALA A 48 -1.18 2.57 -12.02
C ALA A 48 -1.14 1.07 -11.66
N GLU A 49 -0.90 0.19 -12.64
CA GLU A 49 -0.77 -1.25 -12.39
C GLU A 49 0.42 -1.60 -11.49
N MET A 50 1.56 -0.93 -11.66
CA MET A 50 2.72 -1.11 -10.77
C MET A 50 2.36 -0.76 -9.32
N ARG A 51 1.70 0.38 -9.12
CA ARG A 51 1.24 0.84 -7.81
C ARG A 51 0.21 -0.11 -7.20
N ALA A 52 -0.71 -0.64 -8.01
CA ALA A 52 -1.67 -1.65 -7.57
C ALA A 52 -1.00 -2.95 -7.10
N ARG A 53 0.09 -3.38 -7.75
CA ARG A 53 0.89 -4.54 -7.26
C ARG A 53 1.58 -4.24 -5.93
N SER A 54 2.13 -3.03 -5.78
CA SER A 54 2.74 -2.61 -4.50
C SER A 54 1.72 -2.62 -3.35
N ILE A 55 0.44 -2.28 -3.59
CA ILE A 55 -0.61 -2.44 -2.57
C ILE A 55 -0.74 -3.90 -2.13
N ALA A 56 -0.78 -4.84 -3.07
CA ALA A 56 -0.94 -6.26 -2.75
C ALA A 56 0.26 -6.81 -1.95
N GLU A 57 1.47 -6.34 -2.27
CA GLU A 57 2.69 -6.67 -1.51
C GLU A 57 2.59 -6.13 -0.07
N LEU A 58 2.20 -4.87 0.10
CA LEU A 58 2.02 -4.25 1.42
C LEU A 58 0.90 -4.93 2.25
N GLU A 59 -0.18 -5.37 1.60
CA GLU A 59 -1.25 -6.13 2.24
C GLU A 59 -0.75 -7.49 2.78
N SER A 60 0.15 -8.15 2.04
CA SER A 60 0.81 -9.37 2.49
C SER A 60 1.66 -9.14 3.74
N GLU A 61 2.49 -8.08 3.73
CA GLU A 61 3.35 -7.71 4.87
C GLU A 61 2.55 -7.43 6.14
N VAL A 62 1.43 -6.69 6.04
CA VAL A 62 0.54 -6.44 7.20
C VAL A 62 -0.08 -7.73 7.72
N SER A 63 -0.47 -8.63 6.82
CA SER A 63 -1.03 -9.94 7.19
C SER A 63 0.00 -10.77 7.97
N GLU A 64 1.25 -10.80 7.52
CA GLU A 64 2.34 -11.49 8.19
C GLU A 64 2.62 -10.92 9.58
N ILE A 65 2.72 -9.60 9.71
CA ILE A 65 2.94 -8.90 10.99
C ILE A 65 1.82 -9.23 11.98
N ARG A 66 0.55 -9.18 11.53
CA ARG A 66 -0.61 -9.52 12.37
C ARG A 66 -0.58 -10.97 12.81
N SER A 67 -0.25 -11.91 11.92
CA SER A 67 -0.16 -13.33 12.27
C SER A 67 0.90 -13.60 13.35
N GLN A 68 2.06 -12.93 13.28
CA GLN A 68 3.12 -13.08 14.27
C GLN A 68 2.72 -12.51 15.64
N ALA A 69 2.01 -11.38 15.65
CA ALA A 69 1.47 -10.79 16.87
C ALA A 69 0.44 -11.70 17.56
N GLU A 70 -0.44 -12.33 16.78
CA GLU A 70 -1.42 -13.30 17.28
C GLU A 70 -0.77 -14.56 17.86
N ILE A 71 0.21 -15.14 17.16
CA ILE A 71 0.98 -16.31 17.63
C ILE A 71 1.66 -16.00 18.96
N THR A 72 2.32 -14.83 19.05
CA THR A 72 3.00 -14.40 20.28
C THR A 72 2.03 -14.27 21.45
N THR A 73 0.83 -13.74 21.18
CA THR A 73 -0.23 -13.59 22.19
C THR A 73 -0.75 -14.95 22.67
N GLN A 74 -0.98 -15.90 21.75
CA GLN A 74 -1.43 -17.25 22.10
C GLN A 74 -0.40 -18.04 22.89
N ILE A 75 0.88 -17.97 22.49
CA ILE A 75 1.98 -18.60 23.22
C ILE A 75 2.03 -18.06 24.65
N ASN A 76 2.01 -16.74 24.83
CA ASN A 76 2.00 -16.15 26.15
C ASN A 76 0.79 -16.64 26.97
N ALA A 77 -0.40 -16.69 26.39
CA ALA A 77 -1.59 -17.19 27.09
C ALA A 77 -1.54 -18.68 27.49
N MET A 78 -0.66 -19.50 26.90
CA MET A 78 -0.48 -20.92 27.29
C MET A 78 0.48 -21.13 28.46
N PHE A 79 1.32 -20.14 28.77
CA PHE A 79 2.33 -20.22 29.83
C PHE A 79 1.95 -19.44 31.11
N TRP A 80 0.72 -18.93 31.18
CA TRP A 80 0.08 -18.33 32.36
C TRP A 80 -1.18 -19.12 32.73
#